data_AF-F3M5I2-F1
#
_entry.id   AF-F3M5I2-F1
#
_cell.length_a   1.000
_cell.length_b   1.000
_cell.length_c   1.000
_cell.angle_alpha   90.00
_cell.angle_beta   90.00
_cell.angle_gamma   90.00
#
_symmetry.space_group_name_H-M   'P 1'
#
loop_
_entity.id
_entity.type
_entity.pdbx_description
1 polymer ?
#
loop_
_entity_poly.entity_id
_entity_poly.type
_entity_poly.pdbx_seq_one_letter_code
_entity_poly.pdbx_strand_id
1 'polypeptide(L)'
;DRVSNHVMTTGVKKKVYIGSTRGRSDFVDRLCGLYKLSDIEVEFMRTPLEAEARNISLYVHPALFMNDFSLHAIFDESGSRKYVYKLFPEGPITQDLIRNMLAQWKEIMNILDRLGMRRINLLKFMTDDNYPVRNESLSRRDIDSFEHLESIHQEYLLYIRYASLLIDPFSQPDPDGKYFDFSAVPIRRLFINLEGCLDIPRMPKEDYYRIKIIQGIASFLKVDCPTIDRFISAYEAKIFSVALAHMDRPLSGAFAVQSFGEDLALICKDITNT
;
A
#
# COMPACT_ATOMS: atom_id res chain seq x y z
N ASP A 1 -28.38 -6.79 9.75
CA ASP A 1 -27.52 -7.98 9.59
C ASP A 1 -26.77 -8.31 10.88
N ARG A 2 -26.80 -9.58 11.32
CA ARG A 2 -26.04 -10.02 12.51
C ARG A 2 -24.56 -10.06 12.18
N VAL A 3 -23.72 -9.46 13.03
CA VAL A 3 -22.26 -9.63 12.97
C VAL A 3 -21.97 -11.13 13.10
N SER A 4 -21.40 -11.72 12.05
CA SER A 4 -20.98 -13.13 12.09
C SER A 4 -19.80 -13.26 13.05
N ASN A 5 -19.94 -14.11 14.06
CA ASN A 5 -18.84 -14.56 14.93
C ASN A 5 -18.00 -15.67 14.28
N HIS A 6 -18.37 -16.11 13.08
CA HIS A 6 -17.61 -17.08 12.29
C HIS A 6 -16.65 -16.36 11.35
N VAL A 7 -15.37 -16.72 11.44
CA VAL A 7 -14.28 -16.20 10.60
C VAL A 7 -13.59 -17.35 9.87
N MET A 8 -13.09 -17.07 8.67
CA MET A 8 -12.32 -18.03 7.86
C MET A 8 -11.00 -17.38 7.42
N THR A 9 -9.88 -17.97 7.82
CA THR A 9 -8.54 -17.55 7.38
C THR A 9 -8.21 -18.24 6.07
N THR A 10 -8.18 -17.49 4.97
CA THR A 10 -7.91 -18.05 3.62
C THR A 10 -6.43 -18.16 3.27
N GLY A 11 -5.56 -17.51 4.05
CA GLY A 11 -4.13 -17.52 3.82
C GLY A 11 -3.37 -16.92 4.99
N VAL A 12 -2.09 -17.30 5.10
CA VAL A 12 -1.18 -16.85 6.15
C VAL A 12 0.10 -16.35 5.47
N LYS A 13 0.65 -15.23 5.94
CA LYS A 13 1.93 -14.73 5.44
C LYS A 13 3.05 -15.68 5.85
N LYS A 14 3.99 -15.93 4.93
CA LYS A 14 5.21 -16.69 5.23
C LYS A 14 6.13 -15.95 6.20
N LYS A 15 6.10 -14.62 6.15
CA LYS A 15 6.99 -13.75 6.92
C LYS A 15 6.30 -12.50 7.44
N VAL A 16 6.62 -12.13 8.67
CA VAL A 16 6.24 -10.86 9.30
C VAL A 16 7.44 -10.23 9.99
N TYR A 17 7.35 -8.93 10.28
CA TYR A 17 8.41 -8.15 10.91
C TYR A 17 7.91 -7.62 12.25
N ILE A 18 8.79 -7.59 13.24
CA ILE A 18 8.46 -7.08 14.57
C ILE A 18 9.59 -6.19 15.08
N GLY A 19 9.23 -5.06 15.68
CA GLY A 19 10.17 -4.17 16.37
C GLY A 19 9.64 -3.81 17.74
N SER A 20 10.53 -3.40 18.65
CA SER A 20 10.17 -2.97 20.00
C SER A 20 11.04 -1.81 20.45
N THR A 21 10.47 -0.87 21.20
CA THR A 21 11.22 0.21 21.85
C THR A 21 12.16 -0.28 22.95
N ARG A 22 11.99 -1.52 23.42
CA ARG A 22 12.85 -2.15 24.45
C ARG A 22 13.79 -3.21 23.86
N GLY A 23 13.99 -3.21 22.55
CA GLY A 23 14.77 -4.24 21.87
C GLY A 23 14.15 -5.63 22.00
N ARG A 24 14.99 -6.67 21.88
CA ARG A 24 14.55 -8.06 21.96
C ARG A 24 14.35 -8.47 23.43
N SER A 25 13.09 -8.56 23.85
CA SER A 25 12.67 -8.93 25.21
C SER A 25 12.04 -10.32 25.26
N ASP A 26 11.91 -10.91 26.45
CA ASP A 26 11.21 -12.19 26.66
C ASP A 26 9.79 -12.22 26.09
N PHE A 27 9.13 -11.06 26.03
CA PHE A 27 7.81 -10.93 25.41
C PHE A 27 7.90 -11.05 23.88
N VAL A 28 8.88 -10.39 23.26
CA VAL A 28 9.15 -10.50 21.83
C VAL A 28 9.52 -11.93 21.46
N ASP A 29 10.37 -12.60 22.24
CA ASP A 29 10.75 -13.99 21.99
C ASP A 29 9.56 -14.95 22.12
N ARG A 30 8.67 -14.72 23.10
CA ARG A 30 7.42 -15.48 23.23
C ARG A 30 6.51 -15.27 22.02
N LEU A 31 6.35 -14.03 21.55
CA LEU A 31 5.59 -13.75 20.33
C LEU A 31 6.21 -14.46 19.13
N CYS A 32 7.51 -14.32 18.89
CA CYS A 32 8.21 -15.02 17.81
C CYS A 32 8.02 -16.54 17.89
N GLY A 33 8.04 -17.11 19.10
CA GLY A 33 7.76 -18.53 19.33
C GLY A 33 6.35 -18.94 18.92
N LEU A 34 5.34 -18.12 19.24
CA LEU A 34 3.94 -18.38 18.86
C LEU A 34 3.74 -18.37 17.34
N TYR A 35 4.33 -17.42 16.63
CA TYR A 35 4.22 -17.35 15.16
C TYR A 35 4.88 -18.55 14.47
N LYS A 36 6.00 -19.04 15.01
CA LYS A 36 6.68 -20.24 14.49
C LYS A 36 5.82 -21.50 14.60
N LEU A 37 4.89 -21.59 15.56
CA LEU A 37 3.95 -22.71 15.64
C LEU A 37 3.01 -22.79 14.42
N SER A 38 2.86 -21.69 13.70
CA SER A 38 2.05 -21.57 12.48
C SER A 38 2.91 -21.51 11.20
N ASP A 39 4.18 -21.90 11.27
CA ASP A 39 5.15 -21.83 10.16
C ASP A 39 5.31 -20.41 9.57
N ILE A 40 5.21 -19.40 10.44
CA ILE A 40 5.43 -17.99 10.08
C ILE A 40 6.81 -17.57 10.55
N GLU A 41 7.66 -17.14 9.61
CA GLU A 41 8.93 -16.50 9.92
C GLU A 41 8.67 -15.12 10.53
N VAL A 42 9.36 -14.82 11.64
CA VAL A 42 9.34 -13.50 12.26
C VAL A 42 10.75 -12.92 12.25
N GLU A 43 10.95 -11.85 11.49
CA GLU A 43 12.22 -11.12 11.48
C GLU A 43 12.15 -9.96 12.47
N PHE A 44 13.07 -9.96 13.43
CA PHE A 44 13.20 -8.89 14.42
C PHE A 44 13.93 -7.68 13.81
N MET A 45 13.31 -6.52 13.91
CA MET A 45 13.84 -5.21 13.52
C MET A 45 14.32 -4.44 14.74
N ARG A 46 15.25 -3.50 14.55
CA ARG A 46 15.84 -2.74 15.66
C ARG A 46 14.82 -1.83 16.34
N THR A 47 13.89 -1.26 15.57
CA THR A 47 12.86 -0.34 16.06
C THR A 47 11.48 -0.74 15.54
N PRO A 48 10.37 -0.33 16.21
CA PRO A 48 9.02 -0.52 15.68
C PRO A 48 8.85 0.09 14.29
N LEU A 49 9.38 1.31 14.09
CA LEU A 49 9.25 2.03 12.83
C LEU A 49 9.98 1.33 11.66
N GLU A 50 11.11 0.66 11.91
CA GLU A 50 11.74 -0.20 10.90
C GLU A 50 10.86 -1.39 10.49
N ALA A 51 10.11 -1.97 11.42
CA ALA A 51 9.14 -3.04 11.13
C ALA A 51 7.91 -2.52 10.39
N GLU A 52 7.41 -1.33 10.76
CA GLU A 52 6.27 -0.68 10.08
C GLU A 52 6.61 -0.33 8.62
N ALA A 53 7.85 0.06 8.34
CA ALA A 53 8.34 0.25 6.97
C ALA A 53 8.30 -1.05 6.14
N ARG A 54 8.23 -2.23 6.76
CA ARG A 54 8.05 -3.51 6.05
C ARG A 54 6.57 -3.81 5.78
N ASN A 55 5.83 -2.81 5.32
CA ASN A 55 4.45 -2.93 4.86
C ASN A 55 4.34 -2.52 3.39
N ILE A 56 4.07 -3.49 2.51
CA ILE A 56 4.02 -3.27 1.06
C ILE A 56 3.00 -2.20 0.66
N SER A 57 1.90 -2.08 1.40
CA SER A 57 0.80 -1.15 1.11
C SER A 57 1.27 0.30 1.10
N LEU A 58 2.28 0.65 1.92
CA LEU A 58 2.85 1.99 1.98
C LEU A 58 3.43 2.44 0.64
N TYR A 59 3.99 1.50 -0.13
CA TYR A 59 4.71 1.79 -1.36
C TYR A 59 3.83 1.69 -2.61
N VAL A 60 2.74 0.94 -2.55
CA VAL A 60 1.96 0.58 -3.74
C VAL A 60 0.55 1.17 -3.76
N HIS A 61 -0.10 1.29 -2.59
CA HIS A 61 -1.51 1.73 -2.56
C HIS A 61 -1.73 3.17 -3.01
N PRO A 62 -0.93 4.18 -2.60
CA PRO A 62 -1.21 5.55 -3.01
C PRO A 62 -1.18 5.70 -4.54
N ALA A 63 -0.19 5.12 -5.22
CA ALA A 63 -0.17 5.09 -6.69
C ALA A 63 -1.37 4.34 -7.29
N LEU A 64 -1.80 3.22 -6.70
CA LEU A 64 -2.92 2.41 -7.19
C LEU A 64 -4.30 3.05 -6.96
N PHE A 65 -4.48 3.85 -5.91
CA PHE A 65 -5.80 4.33 -5.49
C PHE A 65 -5.98 5.85 -5.57
N MET A 66 -4.91 6.64 -5.52
CA MET A 66 -4.94 8.12 -5.53
C MET A 66 -4.51 8.69 -6.90
N ASN A 67 -5.02 8.07 -7.97
CA ASN A 67 -4.89 8.55 -9.35
C ASN A 67 -6.29 8.75 -9.93
N ASP A 68 -6.40 9.54 -11.00
CA ASP A 68 -7.69 9.94 -11.58
C ASP A 68 -8.57 8.74 -11.95
N PHE A 69 -8.00 7.67 -12.52
CA PHE A 69 -8.77 6.48 -12.90
C PHE A 69 -9.41 5.82 -11.67
N SER A 70 -8.61 5.56 -10.64
CA SER A 70 -9.10 4.88 -9.43
C SER A 70 -10.04 5.76 -8.64
N LEU A 71 -9.74 7.05 -8.50
CA LEU A 71 -10.63 8.02 -7.84
C LEU A 71 -11.97 8.13 -8.59
N HIS A 72 -11.96 8.18 -9.93
CA HIS A 72 -13.19 8.11 -10.71
C HIS A 72 -13.96 6.81 -10.43
N ALA A 73 -13.28 5.66 -10.43
CA ALA A 73 -13.92 4.37 -10.17
C ALA A 73 -14.48 4.19 -8.75
N ILE A 74 -13.91 4.87 -7.74
CA ILE A 74 -14.36 4.85 -6.34
C ILE A 74 -15.56 5.76 -6.14
N PHE A 75 -15.46 7.00 -6.64
CA PHE A 75 -16.38 8.08 -6.30
C PHE A 75 -17.52 8.27 -7.29
N ASP A 76 -17.37 7.79 -8.54
CA ASP A 76 -18.38 8.01 -9.59
C ASP A 76 -19.19 6.73 -9.85
N GLU A 77 -20.52 6.86 -9.92
CA GLU A 77 -21.43 5.71 -9.98
C GLU A 77 -21.61 5.13 -11.40
N SER A 78 -21.20 5.87 -12.44
CA SER A 78 -21.46 5.55 -13.84
C SER A 78 -20.30 4.81 -14.49
N GLY A 79 -20.29 3.49 -14.41
CA GLY A 79 -19.31 2.71 -15.17
C GLY A 79 -19.35 1.21 -14.94
N SER A 80 -18.66 0.49 -15.84
CA SER A 80 -18.36 -0.93 -15.68
C SER A 80 -17.47 -1.18 -14.46
N ARG A 81 -17.46 -2.42 -13.96
CA ARG A 81 -16.60 -2.81 -12.84
C ARG A 81 -15.13 -2.62 -13.20
N LYS A 82 -14.38 -1.96 -12.32
CA LYS A 82 -12.94 -1.72 -12.45
C LYS A 82 -12.17 -2.53 -11.43
N TYR A 83 -10.92 -2.85 -11.75
CA TYR A 83 -10.07 -3.73 -10.95
C TYR A 83 -8.75 -3.05 -10.60
N VAL A 84 -8.29 -3.23 -9.37
CA VAL A 84 -7.10 -2.54 -8.83
C VAL A 84 -5.84 -2.95 -9.58
N TYR A 85 -5.73 -4.23 -9.93
CA TYR A 85 -4.48 -4.83 -10.40
C TYR A 85 -4.48 -5.17 -11.90
N LYS A 86 -5.47 -4.70 -12.66
CA LYS A 86 -5.50 -4.86 -14.12
C LYS A 86 -4.84 -3.69 -14.82
N LEU A 87 -4.38 -3.94 -16.04
CA LEU A 87 -3.91 -2.89 -16.95
C LEU A 87 -5.09 -2.04 -17.44
N PHE A 88 -4.80 -0.81 -17.87
CA PHE A 88 -5.81 0.05 -18.50
C PHE A 88 -6.35 -0.60 -19.79
N PRO A 89 -7.67 -0.57 -20.07
CA PRO A 89 -8.75 0.21 -19.42
C PRO A 89 -9.52 -0.50 -18.30
N GLU A 90 -9.12 -1.71 -17.92
CA GLU A 90 -9.79 -2.50 -16.88
C GLU A 90 -9.37 -2.09 -15.47
N GLY A 91 -8.14 -1.59 -15.33
CA GLY A 91 -7.58 -1.08 -14.09
C GLY A 91 -6.64 0.12 -14.31
N PRO A 92 -6.04 0.65 -13.23
CA PRO A 92 -5.25 1.89 -13.27
C PRO A 92 -3.82 1.68 -13.77
N ILE A 93 -3.34 0.44 -13.92
CA ILE A 93 -1.93 0.17 -14.18
C ILE A 93 -1.56 0.64 -15.59
N THR A 94 -0.66 1.62 -15.62
CA THR A 94 -0.07 2.25 -16.80
C THR A 94 1.40 2.59 -16.52
N GLN A 95 2.15 3.00 -17.55
CA GLN A 95 3.52 3.49 -17.37
C GLN A 95 3.60 4.65 -16.36
N ASP A 96 2.64 5.58 -16.39
CA ASP A 96 2.66 6.76 -15.53
C ASP A 96 2.36 6.39 -14.08
N LEU A 97 1.45 5.42 -13.86
CA LEU A 97 1.22 4.88 -12.53
C LEU A 97 2.51 4.27 -11.95
N ILE A 98 3.23 3.47 -12.74
CA ILE A 98 4.47 2.82 -12.29
C ILE A 98 5.58 3.85 -12.01
N ARG A 99 5.72 4.88 -12.86
CA ARG A 99 6.65 5.99 -12.60
C ARG A 99 6.36 6.66 -11.26
N ASN A 100 5.09 6.93 -10.98
CA ASN A 100 4.68 7.57 -9.73
C ASN A 100 4.88 6.64 -8.51
N MET A 101 4.65 5.33 -8.66
CA MET A 101 4.96 4.35 -7.63
C MET A 101 6.45 4.32 -7.30
N LEU A 102 7.30 4.31 -8.33
CA LEU A 102 8.76 4.35 -8.15
C LEU A 102 9.21 5.66 -7.49
N ALA A 103 8.68 6.80 -7.94
CA ALA A 103 9.01 8.10 -7.37
C ALA A 103 8.61 8.21 -5.90
N GLN A 104 7.40 7.77 -5.55
CA GLN A 104 6.95 7.69 -4.16
C GLN A 104 7.83 6.77 -3.31
N TRP A 105 8.21 5.60 -3.83
CA TRP A 105 9.14 4.71 -3.12
C TRP A 105 10.48 5.40 -2.85
N LYS A 106 11.05 6.12 -3.84
CA LYS A 106 12.30 6.88 -3.66
C LYS A 106 12.16 7.97 -2.59
N GLU A 107 11.04 8.69 -2.57
CA GLU A 107 10.74 9.68 -1.53
C GLU A 107 10.72 9.03 -0.14
N ILE A 108 10.04 7.89 0.01
CA ILE A 108 10.03 7.16 1.29
C ILE A 108 11.43 6.65 1.64
N MET A 109 12.24 6.18 0.68
CA MET A 109 13.62 5.78 0.96
C MET A 109 14.46 6.94 1.48
N ASN A 110 14.30 8.15 0.93
CA ASN A 110 14.98 9.34 1.43
C ASN A 110 14.57 9.67 2.88
N ILE A 111 13.29 9.48 3.22
CA ILE A 111 12.80 9.62 4.61
C ILE A 111 13.47 8.59 5.53
N LEU A 112 13.50 7.32 5.12
CA LEU A 112 14.15 6.25 5.90
C LEU A 112 15.65 6.52 6.08
N ASP A 113 16.35 6.99 5.04
CA ASP A 113 17.76 7.36 5.11
C ASP A 113 18.00 8.46 6.15
N ARG A 114 17.10 9.46 6.21
CA ARG A 114 17.16 10.58 7.18
C ARG A 114 16.84 10.15 8.61
N LEU A 115 16.10 9.05 8.77
CA LEU A 115 15.86 8.39 10.05
C LEU A 115 16.95 7.38 10.42
N GLY A 116 18.01 7.23 9.61
CA GLY A 116 19.09 6.26 9.86
C GLY A 116 18.62 4.80 9.79
N MET A 117 17.62 4.52 8.96
CA MET A 117 17.03 3.19 8.78
C MET A 117 17.49 2.55 7.47
N ARG A 118 17.43 1.22 7.42
CA ARG A 118 17.80 0.49 6.20
C ARG A 118 16.74 0.68 5.11
N ARG A 119 17.22 1.05 3.92
CA ARG A 119 16.45 1.00 2.67
C ARG A 119 15.84 -0.36 2.39
N ILE A 120 14.83 -0.33 1.53
CA ILE A 120 14.07 -1.50 1.10
C ILE A 120 14.16 -1.59 -0.41
N ASN A 121 14.76 -2.69 -0.88
CA ASN A 121 14.61 -3.12 -2.26
C ASN A 121 13.14 -3.47 -2.53
N LEU A 122 12.41 -2.55 -3.19
CA LEU A 122 10.97 -2.70 -3.43
C LEU A 122 10.65 -3.96 -4.24
N LEU A 123 11.35 -4.19 -5.36
CA LEU A 123 11.04 -5.32 -6.23
C LEU A 123 11.28 -6.66 -5.53
N LYS A 124 12.36 -6.76 -4.75
CA LYS A 124 12.64 -7.92 -3.89
C LYS A 124 11.56 -8.11 -2.85
N PHE A 125 11.17 -7.05 -2.15
CA PHE A 125 10.11 -7.10 -1.15
C PHE A 125 8.75 -7.51 -1.76
N MET A 126 8.41 -7.02 -2.95
CA MET A 126 7.20 -7.39 -3.68
C MET A 126 7.15 -8.85 -4.14
N THR A 127 8.32 -9.45 -4.38
CA THR A 127 8.45 -10.79 -4.98
C THR A 127 8.72 -11.87 -3.93
N ASP A 128 9.67 -11.63 -3.04
CA ASP A 128 10.14 -12.63 -2.08
C ASP A 128 9.20 -12.70 -0.85
N ASP A 129 8.74 -11.54 -0.35
CA ASP A 129 7.98 -11.45 0.91
C ASP A 129 6.46 -11.28 0.71
N ASN A 130 6.02 -11.12 -0.55
CA ASN A 130 4.60 -10.96 -0.88
C ASN A 130 4.13 -12.01 -1.88
N TYR A 131 4.18 -11.73 -3.19
CA TYR A 131 3.69 -12.66 -4.20
C TYR A 131 4.81 -12.97 -5.20
N PRO A 132 5.24 -14.24 -5.31
CA PRO A 132 6.31 -14.61 -6.22
C PRO A 132 5.85 -14.51 -7.66
N VAL A 133 6.82 -14.37 -8.57
CA VAL A 133 6.63 -14.55 -10.01
C VAL A 133 7.56 -15.66 -10.51
N ARG A 134 7.32 -16.11 -11.74
CA ARG A 134 8.21 -17.06 -12.42
C ARG A 134 9.57 -16.39 -12.69
N ASN A 135 10.66 -17.15 -12.59
CA ASN A 135 12.02 -16.62 -12.80
C ASN A 135 12.25 -16.17 -14.26
N GLU A 136 11.46 -16.73 -15.18
CA GLU A 136 11.41 -16.38 -16.59
C GLU A 136 10.84 -14.97 -16.80
N SER A 137 9.97 -14.49 -15.90
CA SER A 137 9.40 -13.15 -15.96
C SER A 137 10.35 -12.10 -15.35
N LEU A 138 10.98 -12.42 -14.22
CA LEU A 138 11.94 -11.54 -13.55
C LEU A 138 13.15 -12.33 -13.08
N SER A 139 14.32 -11.94 -13.57
CA SER A 139 15.57 -12.59 -13.20
C SER A 139 15.95 -12.27 -11.76
N ARG A 140 16.56 -13.25 -11.07
CA ARG A 140 17.06 -13.04 -9.70
C ARG A 140 18.06 -11.89 -9.62
N ARG A 141 18.89 -11.73 -10.66
CA ARG A 141 19.88 -10.66 -10.78
C ARG A 141 19.21 -9.27 -10.77
N ASP A 142 18.16 -9.09 -11.57
CA ASP A 142 17.45 -7.81 -11.66
C ASP A 142 16.73 -7.49 -10.35
N ILE A 143 16.11 -8.49 -9.72
CA ILE A 143 15.44 -8.29 -8.44
C ILE A 143 16.46 -7.90 -7.35
N ASP A 144 17.60 -8.59 -7.25
CA ASP A 144 18.59 -8.30 -6.21
C ASP A 144 19.35 -6.98 -6.45
N SER A 145 19.56 -6.59 -7.72
CA SER A 145 20.25 -5.35 -8.09
C SER A 145 19.31 -4.13 -8.22
N PHE A 146 18.00 -4.30 -8.02
CA PHE A 146 16.97 -3.30 -8.33
C PHE A 146 17.29 -1.88 -7.84
N GLU A 147 17.77 -1.72 -6.61
CA GLU A 147 18.09 -0.40 -6.02
C GLU A 147 19.20 0.36 -6.76
N HIS A 148 20.04 -0.36 -7.52
CA HIS A 148 21.19 0.18 -8.25
C HIS A 148 20.94 0.31 -9.76
N LEU A 149 19.75 -0.06 -10.23
CA LEU A 149 19.38 0.07 -11.64
C LEU A 149 18.95 1.50 -11.97
N GLU A 150 19.11 1.86 -13.24
CA GLU A 150 18.59 3.11 -13.79
C GLU A 150 17.06 3.19 -13.66
N SER A 151 16.53 4.40 -13.50
CA SER A 151 15.11 4.63 -13.19
C SER A 151 14.17 4.00 -14.23
N ILE A 152 14.47 4.12 -15.53
CA ILE A 152 13.66 3.51 -16.59
C ILE A 152 13.65 1.98 -16.47
N HIS A 153 14.78 1.38 -16.09
CA HIS A 153 14.85 -0.06 -15.89
C HIS A 153 14.06 -0.48 -14.64
N GLN A 154 14.13 0.30 -13.55
CA GLN A 154 13.29 0.07 -12.37
C GLN A 154 11.80 0.13 -12.70
N GLU A 155 11.37 1.15 -13.46
CA GLU A 155 9.98 1.29 -13.95
C GLU A 155 9.58 0.06 -14.79
N TYR A 156 10.43 -0.35 -15.72
CA TYR A 156 10.17 -1.51 -16.58
C TYR A 156 9.96 -2.79 -15.77
N LEU A 157 10.82 -3.07 -14.78
CA LEU A 157 10.70 -4.27 -13.96
C LEU A 157 9.47 -4.25 -13.05
N LEU A 158 9.10 -3.08 -12.50
CA LEU A 158 7.85 -2.94 -11.75
C LEU A 158 6.62 -3.18 -12.64
N TYR A 159 6.65 -2.67 -13.88
CA TYR A 159 5.58 -2.92 -14.85
C TYR A 159 5.46 -4.42 -15.18
N ILE A 160 6.59 -5.08 -15.50
CA ILE A 160 6.63 -6.54 -15.73
C ILE A 160 6.09 -7.30 -14.51
N ARG A 161 6.46 -6.89 -13.30
CA ARG A 161 5.99 -7.52 -12.06
C ARG A 161 4.46 -7.52 -12.00
N TYR A 162 3.82 -6.38 -12.25
CA TYR A 162 2.36 -6.30 -12.25
C TYR A 162 1.72 -7.09 -13.40
N ALA A 163 2.29 -7.02 -14.62
CA ALA A 163 1.80 -7.79 -15.75
C ALA A 163 1.88 -9.32 -15.50
N SER A 164 2.93 -9.77 -14.83
CA SER A 164 3.16 -11.19 -14.50
C SER A 164 2.20 -11.73 -13.43
N LEU A 165 1.47 -10.85 -12.75
CA LEU A 165 0.49 -11.18 -11.71
C LEU A 165 -0.95 -10.81 -12.12
N LEU A 166 -1.20 -10.61 -13.42
CA LEU A 166 -2.57 -10.53 -13.94
C LEU A 166 -3.34 -11.82 -13.68
N ILE A 167 -2.63 -12.93 -13.74
CA ILE A 167 -3.04 -14.26 -13.31
C ILE A 167 -2.19 -14.73 -12.13
N ASP A 168 -2.59 -15.80 -11.46
CA ASP A 168 -1.68 -16.53 -10.56
C ASP A 168 -0.85 -17.51 -11.40
N PRO A 169 0.45 -17.25 -11.63
CA PRO A 169 1.29 -18.08 -12.50
C PRO A 169 1.66 -19.43 -11.87
N PHE A 170 1.23 -19.69 -10.64
CA PHE A 170 1.40 -20.97 -9.94
C PHE A 170 0.10 -21.74 -9.74
N SER A 171 -1.05 -21.15 -10.07
CA SER A 171 -2.33 -21.85 -10.08
C SER A 171 -2.35 -22.95 -11.14
N GLN A 172 -3.18 -23.98 -10.94
CA GLN A 172 -3.42 -24.99 -11.97
C GLN A 172 -4.30 -24.36 -13.06
N PRO A 173 -3.89 -24.41 -14.34
CA PRO A 173 -4.72 -23.91 -15.42
C PRO A 173 -5.95 -24.80 -15.64
N ASP A 174 -7.02 -24.21 -16.16
CA ASP A 174 -8.21 -24.93 -16.61
C ASP A 174 -7.92 -25.73 -17.92
N PRO A 175 -8.87 -26.54 -18.43
CA PRO A 175 -8.68 -27.30 -19.67
C PRO A 175 -8.39 -26.45 -20.92
N ASP A 176 -8.73 -25.17 -20.91
CA ASP A 176 -8.44 -24.21 -21.99
C ASP A 176 -7.07 -23.53 -21.79
N GLY A 177 -6.34 -23.86 -20.72
CA GLY A 177 -5.04 -23.28 -20.39
C GLY A 177 -5.11 -21.95 -19.63
N LYS A 178 -6.27 -21.54 -19.11
CA LYS A 178 -6.42 -20.28 -18.36
C LYS A 178 -6.11 -20.48 -16.89
N TYR A 179 -5.27 -19.61 -16.36
CA TYR A 179 -4.92 -19.58 -14.94
C TYR A 179 -5.96 -18.78 -14.13
N PHE A 180 -5.92 -18.92 -12.81
CA PHE A 180 -6.76 -18.14 -11.90
C PHE A 180 -6.54 -16.63 -12.10
N ASP A 181 -7.62 -15.86 -12.26
CA ASP A 181 -7.57 -14.41 -12.46
C ASP A 181 -7.25 -13.69 -11.13
N PHE A 182 -5.97 -13.60 -10.85
CA PHE A 182 -5.44 -12.97 -9.64
C PHE A 182 -5.64 -11.45 -9.60
N SER A 183 -5.76 -10.82 -10.78
CA SER A 183 -5.97 -9.38 -10.89
C SER A 183 -7.41 -8.90 -10.68
N ALA A 184 -8.38 -9.81 -10.62
CA ALA A 184 -9.81 -9.50 -10.50
C ALA A 184 -10.24 -8.96 -9.12
N VAL A 185 -9.44 -8.12 -8.48
CA VAL A 185 -9.77 -7.44 -7.22
C VAL A 185 -10.55 -6.16 -7.53
N PRO A 186 -11.86 -6.08 -7.22
CA PRO A 186 -12.67 -4.94 -7.61
C PRO A 186 -12.34 -3.69 -6.80
N ILE A 187 -12.35 -2.54 -7.47
CA ILE A 187 -12.34 -1.24 -6.80
C ILE A 187 -13.70 -1.05 -6.11
N ARG A 188 -13.67 -0.86 -4.79
CA ARG A 188 -14.87 -0.61 -3.99
C ARG A 188 -15.32 0.84 -4.22
N ARG A 189 -16.64 1.03 -4.27
CA ARG A 189 -17.27 2.34 -4.42
C ARG A 189 -17.65 2.91 -3.07
N LEU A 190 -18.09 4.17 -3.07
CA LEU A 190 -18.82 4.77 -1.96
C LEU A 190 -19.98 3.87 -1.51
N PHE A 191 -20.28 3.91 -0.22
CA PHE A 191 -21.33 3.11 0.38
C PHE A 191 -21.97 3.89 1.54
N ILE A 192 -23.16 3.46 1.96
CA ILE A 192 -23.80 3.98 3.17
C ILE A 192 -23.32 3.13 4.35
N ASN A 193 -22.72 3.78 5.34
CA ASN A 193 -22.23 3.11 6.55
C ASN A 193 -23.37 2.78 7.53
N LEU A 194 -23.03 2.18 8.68
CA LEU A 194 -24.02 1.76 9.67
C LEU A 194 -24.75 2.95 10.33
N GLU A 195 -24.11 4.12 10.34
CA GLU A 195 -24.66 5.38 10.85
C GLU A 195 -25.58 6.08 9.83
N GLY A 196 -25.76 5.51 8.63
CA GLY A 196 -26.59 6.10 7.57
C GLY A 196 -25.92 7.22 6.78
N CYS A 197 -24.61 7.40 6.93
CA CYS A 197 -23.83 8.39 6.20
C CYS A 197 -23.18 7.79 4.96
N LEU A 198 -23.02 8.59 3.90
CA LEU A 198 -22.12 8.25 2.80
C LEU A 198 -20.68 8.18 3.33
N ASP A 199 -19.98 7.11 3.01
CA ASP A 199 -18.60 6.86 3.45
C ASP A 199 -17.73 6.34 2.30
N ILE A 200 -16.43 6.54 2.47
CA ILE A 200 -15.37 6.17 1.56
C ILE A 200 -14.85 4.79 1.97
N PRO A 201 -14.67 3.85 1.01
CA PRO A 201 -14.10 2.55 1.30
C PRO A 201 -12.71 2.65 1.93
N ARG A 202 -12.32 1.60 2.64
CA ARG A 202 -11.03 1.50 3.35
C ARG A 202 -9.83 1.93 2.48
N MET A 203 -9.83 1.57 1.20
CA MET A 203 -8.88 2.06 0.20
C MET A 203 -9.64 3.08 -0.68
N PRO A 204 -9.29 4.39 -0.65
CA PRO A 204 -8.04 4.97 -0.16
C PRO A 204 -8.12 5.59 1.25
N LYS A 205 -9.23 5.44 2.01
CA LYS A 205 -9.41 6.14 3.31
C LYS A 205 -8.25 5.94 4.30
N GLU A 206 -7.80 4.70 4.51
CA GLU A 206 -6.64 4.41 5.37
C GLU A 206 -5.32 4.85 4.73
N ASP A 207 -5.23 4.75 3.41
CA ASP A 207 -4.02 5.14 2.68
C ASP A 207 -3.81 6.66 2.74
N TYR A 208 -4.89 7.45 2.80
CA TYR A 208 -4.85 8.90 2.99
C TYR A 208 -4.23 9.26 4.36
N TYR A 209 -4.67 8.61 5.43
CA TYR A 209 -4.04 8.78 6.74
C TYR A 209 -2.54 8.45 6.68
N ARG A 210 -2.19 7.24 6.19
CA ARG A 210 -0.79 6.79 6.14
C ARG A 210 0.10 7.76 5.37
N ILE A 211 -0.36 8.21 4.20
CA ILE A 211 0.45 9.09 3.34
C ILE A 211 0.56 10.51 3.91
N LYS A 212 -0.46 11.01 4.63
CA LYS A 212 -0.38 12.28 5.36
C LYS A 212 0.59 12.21 6.54
N ILE A 213 0.63 11.09 7.27
CA ILE A 213 1.64 10.86 8.31
C ILE A 213 3.05 10.87 7.70
N ILE A 214 3.27 10.15 6.59
CA ILE A 214 4.56 10.13 5.88
C ILE A 214 4.94 11.55 5.41
N GLN A 215 4.00 12.31 4.82
CA GLN A 215 4.22 13.70 4.41
C GLN A 215 4.64 14.58 5.59
N GLY A 216 3.95 14.47 6.73
CA GLY A 216 4.28 15.26 7.92
C GLY A 216 5.66 14.91 8.50
N ILE A 217 6.04 13.63 8.51
CA ILE A 217 7.39 13.20 8.89
C ILE A 217 8.42 13.76 7.90
N ALA A 218 8.16 13.71 6.59
CA ALA A 218 9.04 14.27 5.56
C ALA A 218 9.27 15.77 5.79
N SER A 219 8.20 16.53 6.03
CA SER A 219 8.26 17.96 6.35
C SER A 219 9.09 18.23 7.60
N PHE A 220 8.89 17.46 8.67
CA PHE A 220 9.67 17.57 9.91
C PHE A 220 11.17 17.32 9.67
N LEU A 221 11.52 16.32 8.85
CA LEU A 221 12.90 15.97 8.48
C LEU A 221 13.49 16.87 7.39
N LYS A 222 12.69 17.80 6.85
CA LYS A 222 13.04 18.68 5.71
C LYS A 222 13.43 17.89 4.47
N VAL A 223 12.59 16.91 4.12
CA VAL A 223 12.71 16.07 2.93
C VAL A 223 11.53 16.38 2.00
N ASP A 224 11.83 16.64 0.74
CA ASP A 224 10.79 16.89 -0.26
C ASP A 224 10.10 15.59 -0.69
N CYS A 225 8.78 15.64 -0.85
CA CYS A 225 7.96 14.51 -1.28
C CYS A 225 6.87 14.91 -2.31
N PRO A 226 7.26 15.46 -3.48
CA PRO A 226 6.31 16.03 -4.44
C PRO A 226 5.33 14.99 -5.02
N THR A 227 5.72 13.73 -5.14
CA THR A 227 4.81 12.67 -5.62
C THR A 227 3.75 12.34 -4.58
N ILE A 228 4.15 12.28 -3.31
CA ILE A 228 3.23 12.17 -2.17
C ILE A 228 2.27 13.37 -2.12
N ASP A 229 2.78 14.59 -2.25
CA ASP A 229 1.97 15.81 -2.25
C ASP A 229 0.92 15.78 -3.36
N ARG A 230 1.30 15.28 -4.54
CA ARG A 230 0.40 15.11 -5.68
C ARG A 230 -0.71 14.09 -5.40
N PHE A 231 -0.40 12.95 -4.78
CA PHE A 231 -1.43 11.97 -4.40
C PHE A 231 -2.42 12.53 -3.38
N ILE A 232 -1.92 13.22 -2.37
CA ILE A 232 -2.74 13.89 -1.35
C ILE A 232 -3.65 14.92 -2.01
N SER A 233 -3.08 15.77 -2.87
CA SER A 233 -3.84 16.82 -3.56
C SER A 233 -4.94 16.25 -4.46
N ALA A 234 -4.65 15.17 -5.19
CA ALA A 234 -5.64 14.50 -6.04
C ALA A 234 -6.81 13.93 -5.20
N TYR A 235 -6.50 13.27 -4.08
CA TYR A 235 -7.52 12.74 -3.17
C TYR A 235 -8.34 13.84 -2.50
N GLU A 236 -7.68 14.85 -1.92
CA GLU A 236 -8.33 15.98 -1.24
C GLU A 236 -9.24 16.78 -2.18
N ALA A 237 -8.81 17.02 -3.42
CA ALA A 237 -9.64 17.66 -4.45
C ALA A 237 -10.87 16.82 -4.78
N LYS A 238 -10.73 15.49 -4.88
CA LYS A 238 -11.86 14.60 -5.19
C LYS A 238 -12.86 14.53 -4.03
N ILE A 239 -12.41 14.35 -2.78
CA ILE A 239 -13.34 14.32 -1.64
C ILE A 239 -14.09 15.64 -1.49
N PHE A 240 -13.42 16.78 -1.73
CA PHE A 240 -14.05 18.09 -1.69
C PHE A 240 -15.13 18.24 -2.78
N SER A 241 -14.79 17.87 -4.02
CA SER A 241 -15.75 17.91 -5.13
C SER A 241 -16.96 17.01 -4.89
N VAL A 242 -16.77 15.82 -4.34
CA VAL A 242 -17.85 14.87 -4.05
C VAL A 242 -18.70 15.34 -2.87
N ALA A 243 -18.09 15.92 -1.84
CA ALA A 243 -18.82 16.48 -0.72
C ALA A 243 -19.77 17.61 -1.17
N LEU A 244 -19.32 18.48 -2.08
CA LEU A 244 -20.17 19.52 -2.68
C LEU A 244 -21.30 18.94 -3.52
N ALA A 245 -21.05 17.86 -4.27
CA ALA A 245 -22.07 17.21 -5.09
C ALA A 245 -23.14 16.47 -4.26
N HIS A 246 -22.85 16.16 -3.01
CA HIS A 246 -23.73 15.40 -2.10
C HIS A 246 -24.12 16.18 -0.84
N MET A 247 -24.26 17.51 -0.93
CA MET A 247 -24.74 18.34 0.19
C MET A 247 -26.16 17.99 0.66
N ASP A 248 -26.92 17.24 -0.15
CA ASP A 248 -28.29 16.80 0.12
C ASP A 248 -28.39 15.60 1.09
N ARG A 249 -27.26 14.98 1.46
CA ARG A 249 -27.23 13.77 2.28
C ARG A 249 -26.15 13.81 3.37
N PRO A 250 -26.31 13.03 4.46
CA PRO A 250 -25.30 12.91 5.49
C PRO A 250 -23.99 12.32 4.94
N LEU A 251 -22.87 12.99 5.22
CA LEU A 251 -21.53 12.54 4.87
C LEU A 251 -20.78 12.15 6.15
N SER A 252 -20.00 11.07 6.08
CA SER A 252 -19.07 10.72 7.15
C SER A 252 -17.89 11.71 7.22
N GLY A 253 -17.14 11.69 8.32
CA GLY A 253 -15.93 12.50 8.46
C GLY A 253 -14.82 12.19 7.45
N ALA A 254 -14.96 11.11 6.66
CA ALA A 254 -14.01 10.76 5.59
C ALA A 254 -13.98 11.78 4.44
N PHE A 255 -15.03 12.61 4.29
CA PHE A 255 -15.09 13.65 3.27
C PHE A 255 -14.45 14.99 3.70
N ALA A 256 -14.00 15.10 4.96
CA ALA A 256 -13.27 16.27 5.43
C ALA A 256 -11.78 16.14 5.14
N VAL A 257 -11.14 17.23 4.72
CA VAL A 257 -9.68 17.32 4.65
C VAL A 257 -9.14 17.31 6.08
N GLN A 258 -8.19 16.42 6.36
CA GLN A 258 -7.64 16.22 7.70
C GLN A 258 -6.16 16.55 7.73
N SER A 259 -5.72 17.26 8.76
CA SER A 259 -4.30 17.58 8.97
C SER A 259 -3.56 16.49 9.75
N PHE A 260 -4.27 15.72 10.58
CA PHE A 260 -3.69 14.77 11.54
C PHE A 260 -2.59 15.39 12.42
N GLY A 261 -2.76 16.67 12.76
CA GLY A 261 -1.72 17.46 13.45
C GLY A 261 -1.36 16.95 14.84
N GLU A 262 -2.33 16.40 15.58
CA GLU A 262 -2.09 15.83 16.91
C GLU A 262 -1.23 14.57 16.84
N ASP A 263 -1.58 13.63 15.95
CA ASP A 263 -0.78 12.43 15.65
C ASP A 263 0.66 12.81 15.24
N LEU A 264 0.79 13.75 14.30
CA LEU A 264 2.08 14.21 13.81
C LEU A 264 2.93 14.84 14.92
N ALA A 265 2.33 15.64 15.81
CA ALA A 265 3.04 16.25 16.92
C ALA A 265 3.61 15.19 17.87
N LEU A 266 2.85 14.13 18.16
CA LEU A 266 3.31 13.01 18.99
C LEU A 266 4.42 12.21 18.30
N ILE A 267 4.23 11.84 17.04
CA ILE A 267 5.21 11.06 16.25
C ILE A 267 6.53 11.83 16.14
N CYS A 268 6.49 13.10 15.75
CA CYS A 268 7.70 13.92 15.58
C CYS A 268 8.42 14.17 16.90
N LYS A 269 7.67 14.31 18.01
CA LYS A 269 8.27 14.39 19.35
C LYS A 269 9.05 13.13 19.68
N ASP A 270 8.49 11.95 19.41
CA ASP A 270 9.17 10.69 19.68
C ASP A 270 10.39 10.47 18.78
N ILE A 271 10.29 10.83 17.48
CA ILE A 271 11.45 10.79 16.55
C ILE A 271 12.61 11.62 17.11
N THR A 272 12.35 12.79 17.69
CA THR A 272 13.39 13.67 18.27
C THR A 272 14.07 13.07 19.50
N ASN A 273 13.42 12.14 20.20
CA ASN A 273 13.91 11.51 21.43
C ASN A 273 14.65 10.18 21.19
N THR A 274 14.83 9.78 19.93
CA THR A 274 15.53 8.55 19.50
C THR A 274 16.95 8.86 19.05
#